data_AF-A0A4Y9RKI2-F1
#
_entry.id   AF-A0A4Y9RKI2-F1
#
_cell.length_a   1.000
_cell.length_b   1.000
_cell.length_c   1.000
_cell.angle_alpha   90.00
_cell.angle_beta   90.00
_cell.angle_gamma   90.00
#
_symmetry.space_group_name_H-M   'P 1'
#
loop_
_entity.id
_entity.type
_entity.pdbx_description
1 polymer ?
#
loop_
_entity_poly.entity_id
_entity_poly.type
_entity_poly.pdbx_seq_one_letter_code
_entity_poly.pdbx_strand_id
1 'polypeptide(L)'
;MRSTIRSEVLALEPCDELEAAHIADVCGWIDSGVELCRLQKPATPPKHLVSYFVVVDGDHVLLVDHKNAQLWLPTGGHVEPGEHPWDTVIREAKEELQMDATPLFDRPLFLTVTSTVGLTVGHIDVSLWYVLKGDRRLPIHFDEQEFNAATWFHVSGVPLERSDPHMSRFLQKLVSKFRGSRTSSAGLQR
;
A
#
# COMPACT_ATOMS: atom_id res chain seq x y z
N MET A 1 10.12 -17.21 -0.58
CA MET A 1 9.09 -16.23 -0.19
C MET A 1 9.56 -15.33 0.94
N ARG A 2 9.68 -15.81 2.18
CA ARG A 2 10.09 -14.99 3.34
C ARG A 2 11.40 -14.20 3.15
N SER A 3 12.44 -14.84 2.63
CA SER A 3 13.73 -14.19 2.34
C SER A 3 13.61 -13.08 1.28
N THR A 4 12.76 -13.27 0.28
CA THR A 4 12.44 -12.27 -0.75
C THR A 4 11.77 -11.05 -0.12
N ILE A 5 10.70 -11.27 0.65
CA ILE A 5 9.98 -10.20 1.36
C ILE A 5 10.93 -9.41 2.27
N ARG A 6 11.79 -10.12 3.02
CA ARG A 6 12.81 -9.48 3.85
C ARG A 6 13.76 -8.59 3.04
N SER A 7 14.21 -9.07 1.89
CA SER A 7 15.10 -8.31 1.01
C SER A 7 14.43 -7.06 0.44
N GLU A 8 13.13 -7.12 0.17
CA GLU A 8 12.36 -5.96 -0.29
C GLU A 8 12.16 -4.93 0.83
N VAL A 9 11.82 -5.40 2.03
CA VAL A 9 11.70 -4.53 3.22
C VAL A 9 13.02 -3.81 3.51
N LEU A 10 14.15 -4.52 3.46
CA LEU A 10 15.47 -3.90 3.66
C LEU A 10 15.90 -2.94 2.56
N ALA A 11 15.33 -3.08 1.36
CA ALA A 11 15.63 -2.18 0.26
C ALA A 11 14.84 -0.86 0.32
N LEU A 12 13.89 -0.73 1.25
CA LEU A 12 13.16 0.50 1.47
C LEU A 12 14.09 1.58 2.04
N GLU A 13 14.12 2.72 1.36
CA GLU A 13 14.70 3.94 1.90
C GLU A 13 13.63 4.65 2.76
N PRO A 14 13.77 4.71 4.09
CA PRO A 14 12.76 5.34 4.95
C PRO A 14 12.66 6.85 4.67
N CYS A 15 11.45 7.40 4.64
CA CYS A 15 11.24 8.84 4.50
C CYS A 15 11.30 9.61 5.82
N ASP A 16 11.16 8.92 6.95
CA ASP A 16 11.22 9.47 8.29
C ASP A 16 11.62 8.40 9.34
N GLU A 17 11.76 8.82 10.59
CA GLU A 17 12.15 7.95 11.71
C GLU A 17 11.12 6.86 12.01
N LEU A 18 9.83 7.13 11.78
CA LEU A 18 8.76 6.17 12.05
C LEU A 18 8.77 5.04 11.02
N GLU A 19 9.03 5.32 9.74
CA GLU A 19 9.19 4.28 8.72
C GLU A 19 10.44 3.46 9.01
N ALA A 20 11.54 4.11 9.42
CA ALA A 20 12.75 3.39 9.82
C ALA A 20 12.47 2.42 10.99
N ALA A 21 11.69 2.85 11.98
CA ALA A 21 11.25 2.00 13.09
C ALA A 21 10.35 0.84 12.62
N HIS A 22 9.41 1.10 11.72
CA HIS A 22 8.57 0.05 11.11
C HIS A 22 9.40 -0.98 10.34
N ILE A 23 10.38 -0.54 9.52
CA ILE A 23 11.28 -1.43 8.78
C ILE A 23 12.06 -2.33 9.76
N ALA A 24 12.61 -1.76 10.84
CA ALA A 24 13.35 -2.53 11.84
C ALA A 24 12.47 -3.56 12.55
N ASP A 25 11.26 -3.17 12.99
CA ASP A 25 10.28 -4.07 13.61
C ASP A 25 9.88 -5.21 12.67
N VAL A 26 9.59 -4.90 11.40
CA VAL A 26 9.18 -5.89 10.40
C VAL A 26 10.32 -6.84 10.05
N CYS A 27 11.57 -6.37 9.98
CA CYS A 27 12.73 -7.25 9.83
C CYS A 27 12.84 -8.23 11.00
N GLY A 28 12.73 -7.75 12.24
CA GLY A 28 12.75 -8.61 13.43
C GLY A 28 11.58 -9.61 13.45
N TRP A 29 10.39 -9.18 13.04
CA TRP A 29 9.23 -10.05 12.91
C TRP A 29 9.43 -11.13 11.85
N ILE A 30 9.95 -10.78 10.68
CA ILE A 30 10.27 -11.74 9.62
C ILE A 30 11.31 -12.76 10.12
N ASP A 31 12.37 -12.29 10.79
CA ASP A 31 13.48 -13.09 11.30
C ASP A 31 13.07 -14.01 12.46
N SER A 32 12.01 -13.66 13.20
CA SER A 32 11.47 -14.50 14.27
C SER A 32 10.90 -15.84 13.80
N GLY A 33 10.58 -15.95 12.51
CA GLY A 33 9.93 -17.14 11.93
C GLY A 33 8.43 -17.27 12.22
N VAL A 34 7.84 -16.34 12.99
CA VAL A 34 6.37 -16.26 13.19
C VAL A 34 5.68 -16.11 11.84
N GLU A 35 4.50 -16.73 11.70
CA GLU A 35 3.72 -16.68 10.45
C GLU A 35 3.41 -15.24 10.04
N LEU A 36 3.58 -14.94 8.74
CA LEU A 36 3.34 -13.62 8.17
C LEU A 36 1.90 -13.43 7.71
N CYS A 37 1.23 -14.53 7.36
CA CYS A 37 -0.12 -14.50 6.80
C CYS A 37 -1.15 -14.77 7.90
N ARG A 38 -2.36 -14.21 7.76
CA ARG A 38 -3.47 -14.58 8.63
C ARG A 38 -3.94 -15.99 8.28
N LEU A 39 -3.80 -16.93 9.21
CA LEU A 39 -4.20 -18.32 9.05
C LEU A 39 -5.67 -18.55 9.36
N GLN A 40 -6.25 -17.80 10.31
CA GLN A 40 -7.65 -17.93 10.70
C GLN A 40 -8.28 -16.56 10.99
N LYS A 41 -9.56 -16.41 10.62
CA LYS A 41 -10.36 -15.24 10.98
C LYS A 41 -10.71 -15.28 12.49
N PRO A 42 -10.86 -14.12 13.16
CA PRO A 42 -10.75 -12.78 12.59
C PRO A 42 -9.29 -12.32 12.38
N ALA A 43 -8.34 -12.75 13.20
CA ALA A 43 -6.94 -12.28 13.15
C ALA A 43 -5.96 -13.22 13.88
N THR A 44 -5.80 -14.45 13.41
CA THR A 44 -4.81 -15.40 13.96
C THR A 44 -3.74 -15.73 12.90
N PRO A 45 -2.45 -15.45 13.15
CA PRO A 45 -1.90 -14.65 14.26
C PRO A 45 -2.38 -13.18 14.20
N PRO A 46 -2.27 -12.40 15.30
CA PRO A 46 -2.80 -11.03 15.36
C PRO A 46 -1.95 -10.00 14.63
N LYS A 47 -0.81 -10.38 14.06
CA LYS A 47 0.02 -9.54 13.19
C LYS A 47 0.14 -10.23 11.86
N HIS A 48 -0.26 -9.56 10.79
CA HIS A 48 -0.25 -10.16 9.46
C HIS A 48 0.06 -9.15 8.35
N LEU A 49 0.58 -9.69 7.25
CA LEU A 49 1.04 -8.94 6.09
C LEU A 49 -0.14 -8.58 5.19
N VAL A 50 -0.13 -7.34 4.73
CA VAL A 50 -1.11 -6.74 3.83
C VAL A 50 -0.35 -6.11 2.67
N SER A 51 -0.91 -6.21 1.47
CA SER A 51 -0.45 -5.45 0.31
C SER A 51 -1.44 -4.36 -0.01
N TYR A 52 -1.02 -3.11 0.19
CA TYR A 52 -1.72 -1.96 -0.37
C TYR A 52 -1.14 -1.61 -1.73
N PHE A 53 -2.00 -1.08 -2.59
CA PHE A 53 -1.56 -0.47 -3.82
C PHE A 53 -2.28 0.85 -4.06
N VAL A 54 -1.52 1.87 -4.44
CA VAL A 54 -2.05 3.18 -4.78
C VAL A 54 -1.91 3.38 -6.28
N VAL A 55 -3.03 3.57 -6.96
CA VAL A 55 -3.03 3.88 -8.40
C VAL A 55 -2.78 5.37 -8.60
N VAL A 56 -1.82 5.71 -9.46
CA VAL A 56 -1.34 7.08 -9.67
C VAL A 56 -1.46 7.49 -11.13
N ASP A 57 -1.94 8.71 -11.35
CA ASP A 57 -1.87 9.42 -12.62
C ASP A 57 -1.42 10.87 -12.38
N GLY A 58 -0.15 11.15 -12.65
CA GLY A 58 0.46 12.45 -12.39
C GLY A 58 0.49 12.81 -10.90
N ASP A 59 -0.21 13.88 -10.54
CA ASP A 59 -0.40 14.39 -9.18
C ASP A 59 -1.73 13.95 -8.55
N HIS A 60 -2.35 12.89 -9.09
CA HIS A 60 -3.58 12.31 -8.55
C HIS A 60 -3.34 10.87 -8.09
N VAL A 61 -4.04 10.51 -7.01
CA VAL A 61 -4.10 9.15 -6.45
C VAL A 61 -5.55 8.68 -6.45
N LEU A 62 -5.77 7.40 -6.75
CA LEU A 62 -7.07 6.76 -6.61
C LEU A 62 -7.22 6.21 -5.19
N LEU A 63 -8.33 6.54 -4.53
CA LEU A 63 -8.72 5.96 -3.23
C LEU A 63 -10.15 5.44 -3.30
N VAL A 64 -10.46 4.46 -2.44
CA VAL A 64 -11.80 3.86 -2.29
C VAL A 64 -12.41 4.20 -0.93
N ASP A 65 -13.71 4.53 -0.90
CA ASP A 65 -14.46 4.75 0.35
C ASP A 65 -14.90 3.40 0.91
N HIS A 66 -14.07 2.84 1.78
CA HIS A 66 -14.21 1.49 2.29
C HIS A 66 -15.36 1.40 3.30
N LYS A 67 -16.32 0.50 3.06
CA LYS A 67 -17.54 0.40 3.89
C LYS A 67 -17.27 0.04 5.35
N ASN A 68 -16.49 -1.00 5.58
CA ASN A 68 -16.20 -1.48 6.94
C ASN A 68 -15.27 -0.54 7.72
N ALA A 69 -14.26 0.05 7.06
CA ALA A 69 -13.33 0.97 7.70
C ALA A 69 -13.90 2.39 7.85
N GLN A 70 -14.88 2.77 7.02
CA GLN A 70 -15.44 4.13 6.92
C GLN A 70 -14.39 5.21 6.57
N LEU A 71 -13.32 4.80 5.89
CA LEU A 71 -12.18 5.62 5.47
C LEU A 71 -11.98 5.55 3.95
N TRP A 72 -11.35 6.59 3.42
CA TRP A 72 -10.74 6.61 2.10
C TRP A 72 -9.36 5.93 2.16
N LEU A 73 -9.25 4.76 1.56
CA LEU A 73 -8.05 3.93 1.66
C LEU A 73 -7.43 3.67 0.28
N PRO A 74 -6.12 3.36 0.23
CA PRO A 74 -5.60 2.53 -0.85
C PRO A 74 -6.40 1.24 -0.96
N THR A 75 -6.46 0.70 -2.16
CA THR A 75 -6.96 -0.65 -2.41
C THR A 75 -5.93 -1.70 -1.99
N GLY A 76 -6.38 -2.94 -1.83
CA GLY A 76 -5.54 -4.08 -1.47
C GLY A 76 -6.00 -4.84 -0.24
N GLY A 77 -5.30 -5.94 0.04
CA GLY A 77 -5.79 -6.95 0.97
C GLY A 77 -4.69 -7.76 1.64
N HIS A 78 -5.12 -8.79 2.37
CA HIS A 78 -4.22 -9.66 3.12
C HIS A 78 -3.41 -10.54 2.16
N VAL A 79 -2.12 -10.71 2.45
CA VAL A 79 -1.30 -11.67 1.72
C VAL A 79 -1.66 -13.09 2.17
N GLU A 80 -1.92 -13.98 1.22
CA GLU A 80 -2.27 -15.37 1.49
C GLU A 80 -1.04 -16.27 1.71
N PRO A 81 -1.16 -17.38 2.47
CA PRO A 81 -0.06 -18.33 2.64
C PRO A 81 0.50 -18.85 1.32
N GLY A 82 1.79 -18.58 1.07
CA GLY A 82 2.47 -18.98 -0.17
C GLY A 82 2.37 -17.97 -1.31
N GLU A 83 1.66 -16.85 -1.12
CA GLU A 83 1.52 -15.74 -2.06
C GLU A 83 2.67 -14.72 -1.88
N HIS A 84 3.20 -14.17 -2.97
CA HIS A 84 4.08 -13.01 -2.89
C HIS A 84 3.23 -11.75 -2.67
N PRO A 85 3.68 -10.75 -1.89
CA PRO A 85 2.90 -9.52 -1.71
C PRO A 85 2.54 -8.81 -3.02
N TRP A 86 3.39 -8.90 -4.05
CA TRP A 86 3.07 -8.40 -5.39
C TRP A 86 1.97 -9.22 -6.09
N ASP A 87 1.91 -10.54 -5.88
CA ASP A 87 0.84 -11.38 -6.44
C ASP A 87 -0.51 -11.01 -5.80
N THR A 88 -0.51 -10.69 -4.50
CA THR A 88 -1.65 -10.09 -3.80
C THR A 88 -2.11 -8.81 -4.51
N VAL A 89 -1.20 -7.90 -4.86
CA VAL A 89 -1.56 -6.67 -5.61
C VAL A 89 -2.21 -6.99 -6.96
N ILE A 90 -1.68 -7.97 -7.70
CA ILE A 90 -2.25 -8.37 -9.00
C ILE A 90 -3.68 -8.91 -8.81
N ARG A 91 -3.88 -9.79 -7.82
CA ARG A 91 -5.18 -10.39 -7.51
C ARG A 91 -6.18 -9.32 -7.08
N GLU A 92 -5.84 -8.51 -6.08
CA GLU A 92 -6.71 -7.46 -5.56
C GLU A 92 -7.01 -6.38 -6.61
N ALA A 93 -6.05 -5.99 -7.46
CA ALA A 93 -6.33 -5.06 -8.56
C ALA A 93 -7.39 -5.59 -9.53
N LYS A 94 -7.46 -6.91 -9.74
CA LYS A 94 -8.50 -7.56 -10.55
C LYS A 94 -9.82 -7.66 -9.81
N GLU A 95 -9.80 -8.08 -8.55
CA GLU A 95 -11.00 -8.30 -7.74
C GLU A 95 -11.68 -6.97 -7.37
N GLU A 96 -10.91 -6.03 -6.83
CA GLU A 96 -11.41 -4.79 -6.26
C GLU A 96 -11.62 -3.67 -7.27
N LEU A 97 -10.82 -3.60 -8.34
CA LEU A 97 -10.83 -2.51 -9.33
C LEU A 97 -11.01 -2.97 -10.79
N GLN A 98 -11.14 -4.27 -11.05
CA GLN A 98 -11.28 -4.84 -12.39
C GLN A 98 -10.18 -4.38 -13.37
N MET A 99 -8.95 -4.17 -12.88
CA MET A 99 -7.84 -3.66 -13.68
C MET A 99 -6.62 -4.58 -13.68
N ASP A 100 -5.76 -4.44 -14.69
CA ASP A 100 -4.42 -5.04 -14.68
C ASP A 100 -3.44 -4.19 -13.87
N ALA A 101 -2.67 -4.84 -12.99
CA ALA A 101 -1.65 -4.16 -12.21
C ALA A 101 -0.41 -3.85 -13.06
N THR A 102 -0.17 -2.57 -13.33
CA THR A 102 1.07 -2.09 -13.96
C THR A 102 1.90 -1.36 -12.93
N PRO A 103 3.05 -1.90 -12.47
CA PRO A 103 3.86 -1.26 -11.44
C PRO A 103 4.46 0.05 -11.96
N LEU A 104 4.49 1.07 -11.12
CA LEU A 104 5.26 2.29 -11.36
C LEU A 104 6.68 2.18 -10.81
N PHE A 105 6.87 1.37 -9.77
CA PHE A 105 8.16 1.02 -9.19
C PHE A 105 8.24 -0.50 -9.05
N ASP A 106 9.44 -1.07 -9.21
CA ASP A 106 9.65 -2.53 -9.15
C ASP A 106 9.44 -3.14 -7.76
N ARG A 107 9.28 -2.30 -6.72
CA ARG A 107 9.23 -2.66 -5.30
C ARG A 107 8.21 -1.79 -4.58
N PRO A 108 7.73 -2.21 -3.40
CA PRO A 108 6.92 -1.33 -2.56
C PRO A 108 7.68 -0.03 -2.28
N LEU A 109 6.96 1.08 -2.27
CA LEU A 109 7.51 2.40 -2.00
C LEU A 109 7.57 2.71 -0.51
N PHE A 110 6.67 2.13 0.28
CA PHE A 110 6.46 2.50 1.68
C PHE A 110 6.05 1.28 2.51
N LEU A 111 6.33 1.31 3.81
CA LEU A 111 5.96 0.26 4.77
C LEU A 111 5.37 0.86 6.04
N THR A 112 4.23 0.32 6.45
CA THR A 112 3.57 0.72 7.70
C THR A 112 3.28 -0.47 8.59
N VAL A 113 3.32 -0.23 9.90
CA VAL A 113 2.83 -1.14 10.92
C VAL A 113 1.72 -0.40 11.65
N THR A 114 0.48 -0.85 11.48
CA THR A 114 -0.70 -0.12 11.96
C THR A 114 -1.55 -1.03 12.84
N SER A 115 -1.80 -0.59 14.07
CA SER A 115 -2.74 -1.26 14.96
C SER A 115 -4.16 -0.86 14.58
N THR A 116 -4.98 -1.82 14.14
CA THR A 116 -6.38 -1.58 13.82
C THR A 116 -7.19 -1.57 15.11
N VAL A 117 -7.61 -0.37 15.51
CA VAL A 117 -8.54 -0.16 16.64
C VAL A 117 -9.96 -0.03 16.07
N GLY A 118 -10.66 -1.16 15.94
CA GLY A 118 -12.00 -1.24 15.33
C GLY A 118 -12.99 -2.09 16.12
N LEU A 119 -14.15 -2.38 15.50
CA LEU A 119 -15.27 -3.17 16.06
C LEU A 119 -14.94 -4.66 16.28
N THR A 120 -13.81 -5.14 15.77
CA THR A 120 -13.31 -6.52 15.91
C THR A 120 -12.15 -6.58 16.91
N VAL A 121 -11.71 -7.79 17.25
CA VAL A 121 -10.46 -8.00 18.01
C VAL A 121 -9.32 -7.28 17.28
N GLY A 122 -8.69 -6.31 17.95
CA GLY A 122 -7.63 -5.49 17.36
C GLY A 122 -6.47 -6.35 16.87
N HIS A 123 -5.92 -6.01 15.71
CA HIS A 123 -4.79 -6.69 15.10
C HIS A 123 -3.81 -5.68 14.51
N ILE A 124 -2.67 -6.15 14.06
CA ILE A 124 -1.59 -5.35 13.51
C ILE A 124 -1.46 -5.69 12.03
N ASP A 125 -1.75 -4.71 11.19
CA ASP A 125 -1.48 -4.80 9.77
C ASP A 125 -0.06 -4.30 9.49
N VAL A 126 0.70 -5.14 8.80
CA VAL A 126 1.98 -4.79 8.20
C VAL A 126 1.74 -4.56 6.72
N SER A 127 1.60 -3.31 6.31
CA SER A 127 1.21 -2.97 4.93
C SER A 127 2.43 -2.62 4.10
N LEU A 128 2.67 -3.37 3.02
CA LEU A 128 3.59 -2.98 1.93
C LEU A 128 2.81 -2.16 0.91
N TRP A 129 3.26 -0.94 0.62
CA TRP A 129 2.55 -0.01 -0.26
C TRP A 129 3.19 0.01 -1.64
N TYR A 130 2.53 -0.63 -2.59
CA TYR A 130 2.88 -0.62 -4.00
C TYR A 130 2.27 0.58 -4.70
N VAL A 131 2.86 0.96 -5.84
CA VAL A 131 2.36 2.07 -6.66
C VAL A 131 2.10 1.55 -8.06
N LEU A 132 0.87 1.72 -8.53
CA LEU A 132 0.45 1.32 -9.86
C LEU A 132 0.27 2.54 -10.75
N LYS A 133 0.51 2.36 -12.05
CA LYS A 133 0.16 3.34 -13.06
C LYS A 133 -1.34 3.23 -13.39
N GLY A 134 -2.03 4.38 -13.40
CA GLY A 134 -3.41 4.48 -13.87
C GLY A 134 -3.58 5.54 -14.96
N ASP A 135 -4.83 5.70 -15.39
CA ASP A 135 -5.27 6.76 -16.31
C ASP A 135 -6.62 7.28 -15.83
N ARG A 136 -6.66 8.50 -15.31
CA ARG A 136 -7.88 9.07 -14.72
C ARG A 136 -8.96 9.43 -15.75
N ARG A 137 -8.66 9.29 -17.05
CA ARG A 137 -9.63 9.49 -18.14
C ARG A 137 -10.48 8.25 -18.39
N LEU A 138 -10.05 7.09 -17.89
CA LEU A 138 -10.80 5.84 -18.01
C LEU A 138 -11.86 5.75 -16.89
N PRO A 139 -12.99 5.07 -17.15
CA PRO A 139 -13.97 4.79 -16.10
C PRO A 139 -13.33 3.94 -15.00
N ILE A 140 -13.71 4.22 -13.76
CA ILE A 140 -13.32 3.40 -12.61
C ILE A 140 -14.41 2.37 -12.39
N HIS A 141 -14.04 1.10 -12.43
CA HIS A 141 -14.87 0.01 -11.97
C HIS A 141 -14.33 -0.43 -10.60
N PHE A 142 -15.22 -0.80 -9.68
CA PHE A 142 -14.81 -1.27 -8.37
C PHE A 142 -15.81 -2.26 -7.79
N ASP A 143 -15.40 -3.05 -6.79
CA ASP A 143 -16.32 -3.94 -6.09
C ASP A 143 -17.30 -3.15 -5.22
N GLU A 144 -18.54 -3.03 -5.70
CA GLU A 144 -19.63 -2.38 -4.99
C GLU A 144 -20.06 -3.14 -3.73
N GLN A 145 -19.58 -4.35 -3.47
CA GLN A 145 -19.79 -5.01 -2.18
C GLN A 145 -18.94 -4.39 -1.09
N GLU A 146 -17.69 -4.00 -1.40
CA GLU A 146 -16.70 -3.54 -0.43
C GLU A 146 -16.62 -2.01 -0.31
N PHE A 147 -16.87 -1.29 -1.40
CA PHE A 147 -16.68 0.17 -1.46
C PHE A 147 -17.99 0.90 -1.77
N ASN A 148 -18.13 2.10 -1.22
CA ASN A 148 -19.24 3.01 -1.60
C ASN A 148 -18.89 3.82 -2.86
N ALA A 149 -17.61 4.10 -3.07
CA ALA A 149 -17.12 4.94 -4.15
C ALA A 149 -15.61 4.70 -4.39
N ALA A 150 -15.15 5.02 -5.59
CA ALA A 150 -13.74 5.13 -5.93
C ALA A 150 -13.50 6.51 -6.58
N THR A 151 -12.51 7.27 -6.12
CA THR A 151 -12.32 8.67 -6.54
C THR A 151 -10.84 9.04 -6.70
N TRP A 152 -10.54 9.78 -7.77
CA TRP A 152 -9.24 10.41 -7.96
C TRP A 152 -9.14 11.68 -7.12
N PHE A 153 -8.19 11.71 -6.20
CA PHE A 153 -7.85 12.90 -5.43
C PHE A 153 -6.54 13.46 -5.94
N HIS A 154 -6.48 14.78 -6.15
CA HIS A 154 -5.20 15.45 -6.22
C HIS A 154 -4.44 15.23 -4.90
N VAL A 155 -3.12 15.01 -4.94
CA VAL A 155 -2.32 14.69 -3.73
C VAL A 155 -2.47 15.71 -2.60
N SER A 156 -2.74 16.98 -2.91
CA SER A 156 -2.97 18.03 -1.90
C SER A 156 -4.42 18.14 -1.42
N GLY A 157 -5.34 17.37 -2.01
CA GLY A 157 -6.77 17.38 -1.74
C GLY A 157 -7.30 16.08 -1.14
N VAL A 158 -6.40 15.16 -0.76
CA VAL A 158 -6.78 13.93 -0.07
C VAL A 158 -7.36 14.29 1.31
N PRO A 159 -8.54 13.76 1.69
CA PRO A 159 -9.14 14.01 3.01
C PRO A 159 -8.42 13.20 4.09
N LEU A 160 -7.27 13.71 4.55
CA LEU A 160 -6.36 13.00 5.45
C LEU A 160 -7.01 12.57 6.77
N GLU A 161 -7.98 13.32 7.28
CA GLU A 161 -8.70 13.01 8.51
C GLU A 161 -9.63 11.80 8.38
N ARG A 162 -10.00 11.45 7.14
CA ARG A 162 -10.80 10.27 6.79
C ARG A 162 -9.99 9.27 5.97
N SER A 163 -8.66 9.26 6.07
CA SER A 163 -7.80 8.34 5.34
C SER A 163 -6.95 7.49 6.30
N ASP A 164 -6.14 6.59 5.74
CA ASP A 164 -5.11 5.88 6.50
C ASP A 164 -4.23 6.88 7.28
N PRO A 165 -3.90 6.62 8.56
CA PRO A 165 -3.12 7.53 9.41
C PRO A 165 -1.72 7.85 8.87
N HIS A 166 -1.20 7.03 7.95
CA HIS A 166 0.09 7.22 7.30
C HIS A 166 -0.02 7.76 5.86
N MET A 167 -1.23 8.05 5.38
CA MET A 167 -1.48 8.57 4.03
C MET A 167 -0.66 9.85 3.75
N SER A 168 -0.59 10.78 4.71
CA SER A 168 0.17 12.02 4.54
C SER A 168 1.66 11.78 4.29
N ARG A 169 2.26 10.82 5.01
CA ARG A 169 3.67 10.41 4.88
C ARG A 169 3.91 9.71 3.55
N PHE A 170 3.01 8.79 3.18
CA PHE A 170 3.05 8.14 1.87
C PHE A 170 3.03 9.17 0.73
N LEU A 171 2.10 10.13 0.76
CA LEU A 171 1.99 11.16 -0.29
C LEU A 171 3.24 12.03 -0.39
N GLN A 172 3.82 12.42 0.75
CA GLN A 172 5.09 13.16 0.77
C GLN A 172 6.23 12.35 0.12
N LYS A 173 6.34 11.05 0.45
CA LYS A 173 7.34 10.15 -0.13
C LYS A 173 7.12 9.94 -1.63
N LEU A 174 5.87 9.78 -2.06
CA LEU A 174 5.49 9.64 -3.47
C LEU A 174 5.89 10.89 -4.27
N VAL A 175 5.54 12.09 -3.78
CA VAL A 175 5.87 13.35 -4.43
C VAL A 175 7.39 13.56 -4.52
N SER A 176 8.16 13.17 -3.50
CA SER A 176 9.61 13.29 -3.51
C SER A 176 10.26 12.42 -4.60
N LYS A 177 9.78 11.18 -4.81
CA LYS A 177 10.27 10.30 -5.89
C LYS A 177 10.02 10.88 -7.28
N PHE A 178 8.85 11.48 -7.51
CA PHE A 178 8.55 12.13 -8.79
C PHE A 178 9.33 13.43 -9.03
N ARG A 179 9.71 14.16 -7.98
CA ARG A 179 10.59 15.34 -8.10
C ARG A 179 12.02 14.93 -8.41
N GLY A 180 12.55 13.92 -7.72
CA GLY A 180 13.89 13.39 -7.96
C GLY A 180 14.09 12.85 -9.37
N SER A 181 13.07 12.17 -9.93
CA SER A 181 13.09 11.64 -11.30
C SER A 181 13.18 12.73 -12.37
N ARG A 182 12.58 13.91 -12.16
CA ARG A 182 12.61 15.02 -13.12
C ARG A 182 13.95 15.76 -13.16
N THR A 183 14.75 15.71 -12.08
CA THR A 183 16.10 16.29 -12.07
C THR A 183 17.14 15.43 -12.81
N SER A 184 16.90 14.13 -12.96
CA SER A 184 17.81 13.21 -13.65
C SER A 184 17.69 13.23 -15.18
N SER A 185 16.63 13.83 -15.75
CA SER A 185 16.41 13.89 -17.20
C SER A 185 16.80 15.23 -17.84
N ALA A 186 17.29 16.21 -17.08
CA ALA A 186 17.70 17.53 -17.59
C ALA A 186 19.17 17.58 -18.08
N GLY A 187 19.84 16.43 -18.21
CA GLY A 187 21.27 16.32 -18.50
C GLY A 187 21.63 15.65 -19.83
N LEU A 188 20.86 15.83 -20.91
CA LEU A 188 21.33 15.45 -22.25
C LEU A 188 20.59 16.19 -23.38
N GLN A 189 20.92 17.47 -23.60
CA GLN A 189 20.87 18.05 -24.93
C GLN A 189 22.16 18.86 -25.13
N ARG A 190 23.02 18.35 -26.01
CA ARG A 190 24.08 19.11 -26.67
C ARG A 190 23.52 19.70 -27.95
#